data_AF-A0A4V6Q9W6-F1
#
_entry.id   AF-A0A4V6Q9W6-F1
#
_cell.length_a   1.000
_cell.length_b   1.000
_cell.length_c   1.000
_cell.angle_alpha   90.00
_cell.angle_beta   90.00
_cell.angle_gamma   90.00
#
_symmetry.space_group_name_H-M   'P 1'
#
loop_
_entity.id
_entity.type
_entity.pdbx_description
1 polymer ?
#
loop_
_entity_poly.entity_id
_entity_poly.type
_entity_poly.pdbx_seq_one_letter_code
_entity_poly.pdbx_strand_id
1 'polypeptide(L)'
;MIEYKPREPRVKIIFPNVARTLLGIEKIGLPNLGILLDFGHSLYGQETPADAAQLAIDYGRLFAIDVNDNLRGWDDDMVVGSVHLVETFEFFHTLRKNNWEGVWQLDQFPFREDSVQAAKQAITFLKAIHHALDVLDDEALAAAQASHDALAAQRLVQKVLLSSMAGLE
;
A
#
# COMPACT_ATOMS: atom_id res chain seq x y z
N MET A 1 11.08 6.93 -12.34
CA MET A 1 9.78 6.35 -11.94
C MET A 1 8.68 7.34 -12.27
N ILE A 2 7.48 6.84 -12.54
CA ILE A 2 6.25 7.63 -12.74
C ILE A 2 5.36 7.33 -11.56
N GLU A 3 5.04 8.36 -10.81
CA GLU A 3 4.00 8.33 -9.80
C GLU A 3 2.66 8.64 -10.48
N TYR A 4 1.74 7.68 -10.43
CA TYR A 4 0.40 7.90 -10.96
C TYR A 4 -0.48 8.50 -9.88
N LYS A 5 -1.39 9.39 -10.29
CA LYS A 5 -2.34 10.04 -9.38
C LYS A 5 -3.66 10.27 -10.11
N PRO A 6 -4.82 9.88 -9.57
CA PRO A 6 -6.10 10.05 -10.27
C PRO A 6 -6.40 11.47 -10.76
N ARG A 7 -6.11 12.49 -9.94
CA ARG A 7 -6.37 13.92 -10.17
C ARG A 7 -5.51 14.80 -9.24
N GLU A 8 -5.77 16.11 -9.22
CA GLU A 8 -5.08 17.15 -8.43
C GLU A 8 -3.63 17.46 -8.89
N PRO A 9 -3.34 18.71 -9.32
CA PRO A 9 -4.20 19.89 -9.30
C PRO A 9 -5.20 19.93 -10.47
N ARG A 10 -5.13 18.98 -11.41
CA ARG A 10 -6.04 18.89 -12.56
C ARG A 10 -7.27 18.05 -12.23
N VAL A 11 -8.37 18.23 -12.97
CA VAL A 11 -9.57 17.39 -12.80
C VAL A 11 -9.31 15.91 -13.16
N LYS A 12 -8.37 15.65 -14.07
CA LYS A 12 -7.85 14.32 -14.42
C LYS A 12 -6.39 14.43 -14.85
N ILE A 13 -5.54 13.52 -14.39
CA ILE A 13 -4.12 13.43 -14.78
C ILE A 13 -3.94 12.35 -15.87
N ILE A 14 -2.88 12.50 -16.68
CA ILE A 14 -2.57 11.63 -17.83
C ILE A 14 -2.26 10.18 -17.40
N PHE A 15 -1.63 10.02 -16.25
CA PHE A 15 -1.34 8.75 -15.59
C PHE A 15 -2.21 8.63 -14.32
N PRO A 16 -3.48 8.22 -14.45
CA PRO A 16 -4.43 8.27 -13.34
C PRO A 16 -4.48 7.02 -12.47
N ASN A 17 -3.87 5.91 -12.92
CA ASN A 17 -3.99 4.59 -12.32
C ASN A 17 -2.84 3.69 -12.78
N VAL A 18 -2.62 2.57 -12.09
CA VAL A 18 -1.49 1.65 -12.34
C VAL A 18 -1.55 1.07 -13.75
N ALA A 19 -2.74 0.64 -14.20
CA ALA A 19 -2.91 -0.04 -15.49
C ALA A 19 -2.59 0.88 -16.67
N ARG A 20 -3.07 2.13 -16.65
CA ARG A 20 -2.78 3.12 -17.71
C ARG A 20 -1.30 3.50 -17.73
N THR A 21 -0.67 3.53 -16.57
CA THR A 21 0.76 3.83 -16.39
C THR A 21 1.62 2.69 -16.94
N LEU A 22 1.31 1.44 -16.61
CA LEU A 22 1.94 0.26 -17.20
C LEU A 22 1.83 0.26 -18.72
N LEU A 23 0.63 0.47 -19.28
CA LEU A 23 0.45 0.57 -20.74
C LEU A 23 1.32 1.67 -21.37
N GLY A 24 1.51 2.80 -20.66
CA GLY A 24 2.40 3.86 -21.10
C GLY A 24 3.87 3.45 -21.08
N ILE A 25 4.32 2.85 -19.99
CA ILE A 25 5.70 2.37 -19.80
C ILE A 25 6.03 1.29 -20.85
N GLU A 26 5.18 0.29 -21.01
CA GLU A 26 5.37 -0.79 -21.99
C GLU A 26 5.37 -0.26 -23.43
N LYS A 27 4.54 0.75 -23.73
CA LYS A 27 4.55 1.39 -25.05
C LYS A 27 5.85 2.16 -25.33
N ILE A 28 6.45 2.76 -24.31
CA ILE A 28 7.74 3.46 -24.42
C ILE A 28 8.88 2.44 -24.57
N GLY A 29 8.79 1.29 -23.92
CA GLY A 29 9.73 0.17 -24.10
C GLY A 29 11.13 0.40 -23.53
N LEU A 30 11.29 1.34 -22.60
CA LEU A 30 12.56 1.61 -21.94
C LEU A 30 12.67 0.88 -20.59
N PRO A 31 13.80 0.21 -20.29
CA PRO A 31 13.96 -0.59 -19.07
C PRO A 31 14.11 0.25 -17.80
N ASN A 32 14.50 1.53 -17.90
CA ASN A 32 14.69 2.43 -16.76
C ASN A 32 13.41 3.20 -16.36
N LEU A 33 12.27 2.84 -16.94
CA LEU A 33 10.96 3.35 -16.53
C LEU A 33 10.23 2.31 -15.68
N GLY A 34 9.66 2.80 -14.58
CA GLY A 34 8.90 2.03 -13.61
C GLY A 34 7.95 2.95 -12.86
N ILE A 35 7.23 2.37 -11.92
CA ILE A 35 6.15 2.97 -11.15
C ILE A 35 6.64 3.28 -9.75
N LEU A 36 6.32 4.49 -9.31
CA LEU A 36 6.19 4.79 -7.89
C LEU A 36 4.70 4.59 -7.57
N LEU A 37 4.39 3.67 -6.66
CA LEU A 37 3.02 3.38 -6.27
C LEU A 37 2.77 4.04 -4.92
N ASP A 38 2.06 5.16 -4.93
CA ASP A 38 1.51 5.75 -3.73
C ASP A 38 0.22 5.00 -3.34
N PHE A 39 0.20 4.46 -2.11
CA PHE A 39 -0.91 3.71 -1.56
C PHE A 39 -2.21 4.53 -1.53
N GLY A 40 -2.13 5.80 -1.13
CA GLY A 40 -3.25 6.72 -1.07
C GLY A 40 -3.84 7.00 -2.44
N HIS A 41 -3.00 7.29 -3.44
CA HIS A 41 -3.38 7.49 -4.83
C HIS A 41 -4.14 6.29 -5.40
N SER A 42 -3.64 5.09 -5.11
CA SER A 42 -4.31 3.85 -5.49
C SER A 42 -5.69 3.75 -4.83
N LEU A 43 -5.74 3.95 -3.52
CA LEU A 43 -6.96 3.79 -2.72
C LEU A 43 -8.07 4.79 -3.09
N TYR A 44 -7.77 6.09 -3.16
CA TYR A 44 -8.77 7.09 -3.55
C TYR A 44 -9.09 7.02 -5.05
N GLY A 45 -8.17 6.47 -5.84
CA GLY A 45 -8.37 6.07 -7.23
C GLY A 45 -9.33 4.90 -7.45
N GLN A 46 -9.87 4.32 -6.36
CA GLN A 46 -10.74 3.13 -6.35
C GLN A 46 -10.06 1.86 -6.87
N GLU A 47 -8.74 1.79 -6.78
CA GLU A 47 -8.01 0.54 -6.96
C GLU A 47 -7.98 -0.25 -5.64
N THR A 48 -7.61 -1.52 -5.72
CA THR A 48 -7.12 -2.27 -4.56
C THR A 48 -5.60 -2.10 -4.53
N PRO A 49 -5.00 -1.40 -3.56
CA PRO A 49 -3.56 -1.12 -3.58
C PRO A 49 -2.69 -2.37 -3.67
N ALA A 50 -3.10 -3.46 -3.01
CA ALA A 50 -2.44 -4.75 -3.11
C ALA A 50 -2.45 -5.32 -4.54
N ASP A 51 -3.59 -5.27 -5.24
CA ASP A 51 -3.69 -5.69 -6.64
C ASP A 51 -2.84 -4.80 -7.55
N ALA A 52 -2.86 -3.48 -7.33
CA ALA A 52 -2.02 -2.54 -8.08
C ALA A 52 -0.52 -2.84 -7.91
N ALA A 53 -0.09 -3.16 -6.69
CA ALA A 53 1.28 -3.59 -6.42
C ALA A 53 1.61 -4.91 -7.12
N GLN A 54 0.75 -5.93 -7.00
CA GLN A 54 0.94 -7.21 -7.68
C GLN A 54 1.08 -7.02 -9.19
N LEU A 55 0.20 -6.23 -9.81
CA LEU A 55 0.24 -5.97 -11.25
C LEU A 55 1.52 -5.24 -11.66
N ALA A 56 1.99 -4.26 -10.88
CA ALA A 56 3.25 -3.58 -11.16
C ALA A 56 4.48 -4.52 -10.99
N ILE A 57 4.44 -5.43 -10.01
CA ILE A 57 5.48 -6.44 -9.77
C ILE A 57 5.52 -7.47 -10.90
N ASP A 58 4.37 -7.97 -11.37
CA ASP A 58 4.27 -8.96 -12.45
C ASP A 58 4.92 -8.47 -13.75
N TYR A 59 4.95 -7.16 -13.98
CA TYR A 59 5.61 -6.52 -15.11
C TYR A 59 7.07 -6.10 -14.82
N GLY A 60 7.58 -6.34 -13.61
CA GLY A 60 8.90 -5.90 -13.18
C GLY A 60 9.04 -4.37 -13.14
N ARG A 61 7.94 -3.66 -12.89
CA ARG A 61 7.87 -2.19 -12.95
C ARG A 61 7.66 -1.50 -11.61
N LEU A 62 7.43 -2.19 -10.51
CA LEU A 62 7.30 -1.55 -9.19
C LEU A 62 8.69 -1.13 -8.67
N PHE A 63 9.04 0.16 -8.77
CA PHE A 63 10.37 0.68 -8.42
C PHE A 63 10.42 1.30 -7.02
N ALA A 64 9.32 1.88 -6.57
CA ALA A 64 9.20 2.51 -5.27
C ALA A 64 7.73 2.50 -4.83
N ILE A 65 7.52 2.71 -3.53
CA ILE A 65 6.20 2.91 -2.94
C ILE A 65 6.23 4.21 -2.13
N ASP A 66 5.06 4.81 -1.97
CA ASP A 66 4.78 5.82 -0.94
C ASP A 66 3.57 5.35 -0.14
N VAL A 67 3.55 5.63 1.16
CA VAL A 67 2.43 5.27 2.05
C VAL A 67 1.94 6.42 2.90
N ASN A 68 0.62 6.48 2.98
CA ASN A 68 -0.21 7.42 3.75
C ASN A 68 -1.60 6.79 3.93
N ASP A 69 -2.57 7.61 4.31
CA ASP A 69 -3.97 7.21 4.39
C ASP A 69 -4.88 8.35 3.88
N ASN A 70 -6.14 8.03 3.59
CA ASN A 70 -7.16 9.00 3.20
C ASN A 70 -8.57 8.46 3.46
N LEU A 71 -9.62 9.21 3.13
CA LEU A 71 -11.02 8.75 3.25
C LEU A 71 -11.60 8.23 1.91
N ARG A 72 -10.75 7.72 1.02
CA ARG A 72 -11.06 7.20 -0.33
C ARG A 72 -11.66 8.21 -1.33
N GLY A 73 -11.75 9.49 -0.97
CA GLY A 73 -12.35 10.54 -1.81
C GLY A 73 -11.36 11.56 -2.37
N TRP A 74 -10.19 11.67 -1.74
CA TRP A 74 -9.14 12.62 -2.09
C TRP A 74 -7.78 12.08 -1.66
N ASP A 75 -6.74 12.73 -2.13
CA ASP A 75 -5.39 12.54 -1.63
C ASP A 75 -5.21 13.34 -0.34
N ASP A 76 -5.75 12.81 0.77
CA ASP A 76 -5.79 13.54 2.05
C ASP A 76 -4.42 13.55 2.76
N ASP A 77 -3.47 12.72 2.31
CA ASP A 77 -2.11 12.61 2.84
C ASP A 77 -2.03 12.43 4.37
N MET A 78 -2.97 11.65 4.92
CA MET A 78 -3.03 11.37 6.35
C MET A 78 -1.92 10.41 6.79
N VAL A 79 -1.68 10.35 8.10
CA VAL A 79 -0.76 9.37 8.70
C VAL A 79 -1.20 7.95 8.35
N VAL A 80 -0.31 7.15 7.77
CA VAL A 80 -0.54 5.75 7.41
C VAL A 80 -1.10 4.94 8.58
N GLY A 81 -2.15 4.16 8.32
CA GLY A 81 -2.81 3.34 9.33
C GLY A 81 -3.74 4.10 10.26
N SER A 82 -4.12 5.33 9.93
CA SER A 82 -5.12 6.07 10.71
C SER A 82 -6.57 5.70 10.35
N VAL A 83 -6.79 5.08 9.18
CA VAL A 83 -8.13 4.74 8.66
C VAL A 83 -8.18 3.29 8.15
N HIS A 84 -7.26 2.88 7.28
CA HIS A 84 -7.38 1.65 6.47
C HIS A 84 -6.40 0.54 6.86
N LEU A 85 -6.48 0.08 8.11
CA LEU A 85 -5.54 -0.89 8.69
C LEU A 85 -5.40 -2.19 7.86
N VAL A 86 -6.53 -2.74 7.38
CA VAL A 86 -6.56 -4.03 6.69
C VAL A 86 -5.96 -3.91 5.29
N GLU A 87 -6.33 -2.89 4.51
CA GLU A 87 -5.76 -2.67 3.18
C GLU A 87 -4.28 -2.30 3.23
N THR A 88 -3.83 -1.53 4.23
CA THR A 88 -2.39 -1.30 4.43
C THR A 88 -1.66 -2.61 4.71
N PHE A 89 -2.21 -3.49 5.57
CA PHE A 89 -1.62 -4.80 5.83
C PHE A 89 -1.56 -5.67 4.56
N GLU A 90 -2.65 -5.74 3.79
CA GLU A 90 -2.72 -6.51 2.54
C GLU A 90 -1.72 -6.00 1.48
N PHE A 91 -1.52 -4.68 1.40
CA PHE A 91 -0.52 -4.07 0.54
C PHE A 91 0.90 -4.57 0.89
N PHE A 92 1.30 -4.47 2.16
CA PHE A 92 2.63 -4.93 2.58
C PHE A 92 2.79 -6.46 2.54
N HIS A 93 1.72 -7.23 2.79
CA HIS A 93 1.70 -8.67 2.55
C HIS A 93 2.01 -9.00 1.09
N THR A 94 1.42 -8.26 0.16
CA THR A 94 1.66 -8.43 -1.27
C THR A 94 3.10 -8.09 -1.66
N LEU A 95 3.70 -7.05 -1.09
CA LEU A 95 5.12 -6.77 -1.31
C LEU A 95 6.00 -7.91 -0.80
N ARG A 96 5.74 -8.38 0.44
CA ARG A 96 6.53 -9.44 1.10
C ARG A 96 6.45 -10.77 0.38
N LYS A 97 5.26 -11.25 0.02
CA LYS A 97 5.08 -12.56 -0.67
C LYS A 97 5.77 -12.60 -2.04
N ASN A 98 6.00 -11.42 -2.65
CA ASN A 98 6.70 -11.29 -3.92
C ASN A 98 8.20 -10.98 -3.77
N ASN A 99 8.74 -11.00 -2.54
CA ASN A 99 10.13 -10.62 -2.25
C ASN A 99 10.50 -9.24 -2.82
N TRP A 100 9.55 -8.30 -2.81
CA TRP A 100 9.84 -6.93 -3.20
C TRP A 100 10.57 -6.23 -2.06
N GLU A 101 11.82 -5.82 -2.34
CA GLU A 101 12.67 -5.14 -1.38
C GLU A 101 12.77 -3.66 -1.73
N GLY A 102 12.46 -2.79 -0.77
CA GLY A 102 12.49 -1.35 -0.96
C GLY A 102 12.24 -0.58 0.32
N VAL A 103 12.43 0.74 0.26
CA VAL A 103 12.18 1.63 1.38
C VAL A 103 10.66 1.79 1.55
N TRP A 104 10.17 1.64 2.79
CA TRP A 104 8.80 2.01 3.14
C TRP A 104 8.76 3.53 3.35
N GLN A 105 8.55 4.24 2.25
CA GLN A 105 8.62 5.70 2.20
C GLN A 105 7.30 6.32 2.66
N LEU A 106 7.39 7.36 3.48
CA LEU A 106 6.23 8.16 3.89
C LEU A 106 6.09 9.36 2.95
N ASP A 107 4.90 9.52 2.37
CA ASP A 107 4.48 10.77 1.72
C ASP A 107 3.20 11.25 2.39
N GLN A 108 3.31 12.18 3.35
CA GLN A 108 2.22 12.57 4.24
C GLN A 108 2.29 14.08 4.51
N PHE A 109 1.14 14.71 4.68
CA PHE A 109 1.03 16.15 4.93
C PHE A 109 0.31 16.43 6.26
N PRO A 110 1.03 16.41 7.40
CA PRO A 110 0.49 16.74 8.72
C PRO A 110 0.26 18.25 8.87
N PHE A 111 -0.74 18.79 8.15
CA PHE A 111 -1.00 20.24 8.07
C PHE A 111 -1.27 20.90 9.43
N ARG A 112 -1.79 20.14 10.39
CA ARG A 112 -2.27 20.67 11.69
C ARG A 112 -1.60 19.99 12.89
N GLU A 113 -0.66 19.09 12.63
CA GLU A 113 0.02 18.26 13.62
C GLU A 113 1.52 18.58 13.63
N ASP A 114 2.20 18.19 14.72
CA ASP A 114 3.67 18.18 14.74
C ASP A 114 4.18 17.13 13.74
N SER A 115 4.90 17.57 12.71
CA SER A 115 5.33 16.69 11.61
C SER A 115 6.31 15.61 12.07
N VAL A 116 7.10 15.87 13.12
CA VAL A 116 8.02 14.88 13.70
C VAL A 116 7.23 13.82 14.45
N GLN A 117 6.21 14.21 15.21
CA GLN A 117 5.34 13.26 15.91
C GLN A 117 4.51 12.42 14.92
N ALA A 118 3.99 13.04 13.86
CA ALA A 118 3.28 12.33 12.80
C ALA A 118 4.16 11.25 12.13
N ALA A 119 5.40 11.59 11.79
CA ALA A 119 6.35 10.63 11.21
C ALA A 119 6.71 9.51 12.20
N LYS A 120 6.93 9.83 13.49
CA LYS A 120 7.21 8.82 14.52
C LYS A 120 6.04 7.85 14.67
N GLN A 121 4.81 8.37 14.73
CA GLN A 121 3.60 7.54 14.84
C GLN A 121 3.44 6.62 13.62
N ALA A 122 3.66 7.15 12.41
CA ALA A 122 3.66 6.36 11.17
C ALA A 122 4.67 5.21 11.25
N ILE A 123 5.91 5.51 11.67
CA ILE A 123 6.97 4.49 11.81
C ILE A 123 6.60 3.43 12.85
N THR A 124 6.04 3.83 14.00
CA THR A 124 5.57 2.88 15.02
C THR A 124 4.50 1.95 14.46
N PHE A 125 3.53 2.48 13.72
CA PHE A 125 2.50 1.68 13.06
C PHE A 125 3.09 0.73 12.02
N LEU A 126 3.98 1.21 11.16
CA LEU A 126 4.64 0.39 10.15
C LEU A 126 5.48 -0.75 10.78
N LYS A 127 6.14 -0.51 11.92
CA LYS A 127 6.79 -1.59 12.67
C LYS A 127 5.79 -2.62 13.20
N ALA A 128 4.60 -2.20 13.62
CA ALA A 128 3.52 -3.10 14.01
C ALA A 128 3.06 -3.97 12.83
N ILE A 129 2.88 -3.37 11.64
CA ILE A 129 2.56 -4.10 10.41
C ILE A 129 3.65 -5.10 10.07
N HIS A 130 4.92 -4.68 10.13
CA HIS A 130 6.05 -5.58 9.90
C HIS A 130 6.01 -6.80 10.82
N HIS A 131 5.78 -6.58 12.12
CA HIS A 131 5.65 -7.67 13.09
C HIS A 131 4.44 -8.56 12.82
N ALA A 132 3.28 -7.98 12.49
CA ALA A 132 2.07 -8.73 12.14
C ALA A 132 2.31 -9.68 10.96
N LEU A 133 3.06 -9.21 9.96
CA LEU A 133 3.45 -10.01 8.81
C LEU A 133 4.45 -11.13 9.18
N ASP A 134 5.25 -10.98 10.24
CA ASP A 134 6.20 -12.02 10.70
C ASP A 134 5.48 -13.20 11.37
N VAL A 135 4.27 -12.97 11.89
CA VAL A 135 3.49 -13.97 12.64
C VAL A 135 2.25 -14.47 11.90
N LEU A 136 2.00 -13.96 10.69
CA LEU A 136 0.92 -14.42 9.84
C LEU A 136 1.15 -15.88 9.40
N ASP A 137 0.09 -16.69 9.47
CA ASP A 137 0.10 -18.03 8.90
C ASP A 137 -0.23 -17.95 7.40
N ASP A 138 0.82 -17.82 6.58
CA ASP A 138 0.70 -17.67 5.12
C ASP A 138 0.07 -18.89 4.45
N GLU A 139 0.36 -20.10 4.93
CA GLU A 139 -0.23 -21.33 4.38
C GLU A 139 -1.73 -21.37 4.63
N ALA A 140 -2.16 -21.04 5.85
CA ALA A 140 -3.59 -20.96 6.18
C ALA A 140 -4.30 -19.83 5.42
N LEU A 141 -3.64 -18.67 5.24
CA LEU A 141 -4.20 -17.57 4.46
C LEU A 141 -4.37 -17.97 2.99
N ALA A 142 -3.35 -18.59 2.39
CA ALA A 142 -3.41 -19.07 1.02
C ALA A 142 -4.51 -20.14 0.82
N ALA A 143 -4.67 -21.06 1.78
CA ALA A 143 -5.74 -22.05 1.75
C ALA A 143 -7.14 -21.40 1.80
N ALA A 144 -7.34 -20.40 2.68
CA ALA A 144 -8.59 -19.67 2.77
C ALA A 144 -8.90 -18.87 1.50
N GLN A 145 -7.89 -18.25 0.89
CA GLN A 145 -8.02 -17.55 -0.38
C GLN A 145 -8.39 -18.51 -1.52
N ALA A 146 -7.71 -19.66 -1.61
CA ALA A 146 -7.98 -20.66 -2.65
C ALA A 146 -9.38 -21.28 -2.56
N SER A 147 -9.94 -21.39 -1.35
CA SER A 147 -11.32 -21.86 -1.13
C SER A 147 -12.37 -20.73 -1.14
N HIS A 148 -11.97 -19.48 -1.40
CA HIS A 148 -12.82 -18.29 -1.32
C HIS A 148 -13.52 -18.11 0.05
N ASP A 149 -12.91 -18.58 1.14
CA ASP A 149 -13.42 -18.37 2.51
C ASP A 149 -12.93 -17.03 3.06
N ALA A 150 -13.64 -15.96 2.68
CA ALA A 150 -13.35 -14.61 3.14
C ALA A 150 -13.41 -14.48 4.67
N LEU A 151 -14.25 -15.27 5.35
CA LEU A 151 -14.36 -15.21 6.81
C LEU A 151 -13.13 -15.80 7.48
N ALA A 152 -12.59 -16.91 6.95
CA ALA A 152 -11.34 -17.49 7.45
C ALA A 152 -10.16 -16.54 7.20
N ALA A 153 -10.02 -16.00 5.99
CA ALA A 153 -8.96 -15.05 5.67
C ALA A 153 -9.00 -13.82 6.59
N GLN A 154 -10.18 -13.21 6.77
CA GLN A 154 -10.35 -12.06 7.65
C GLN A 154 -10.02 -12.39 9.12
N ARG A 155 -10.41 -13.57 9.64
CA ARG A 155 -10.06 -13.97 11.00
C ARG A 155 -8.55 -14.07 11.21
N LEU A 156 -7.81 -14.60 10.24
CA LEU A 156 -6.35 -14.71 10.30
C LEU A 156 -5.69 -13.33 10.34
N VAL A 157 -6.11 -12.43 9.43
CA VAL A 157 -5.60 -11.05 9.36
C VAL A 157 -5.94 -10.28 10.64
N GLN A 158 -7.19 -10.32 11.09
CA GLN A 158 -7.62 -9.63 12.31
C GLN A 158 -6.83 -10.11 13.54
N LYS A 159 -6.57 -11.41 13.65
CA LYS A 159 -5.82 -11.98 14.77
C LYS A 159 -4.43 -11.35 14.87
N VAL A 160 -3.69 -11.27 13.77
CA VAL A 160 -2.33 -10.72 13.78
C VAL A 160 -2.34 -9.20 13.92
N LEU A 161 -3.22 -8.51 13.18
CA LEU A 161 -3.28 -7.05 13.13
C LEU A 161 -3.75 -6.42 14.45
N LEU A 162 -4.78 -7.00 15.10
CA LEU A 162 -5.30 -6.47 16.37
C LEU A 162 -4.40 -6.81 17.57
N SER A 163 -3.43 -7.70 17.39
CA SER A 163 -2.44 -8.05 18.41
C SER A 163 -1.11 -7.32 18.24
N SER A 164 -0.76 -6.90 17.02
CA SER A 164 0.57 -6.37 16.70
C SER A 164 0.88 -5.00 17.30
N MET A 165 -0.16 -4.25 17.67
CA MET A 165 0.00 -2.95 18.35
C MET A 165 0.04 -3.09 19.88
N ALA A 166 -0.25 -4.27 20.43
CA ALA A 166 -0.21 -4.48 21.87
C ALA A 166 1.25 -4.61 22.35
N GLY A 167 1.71 -3.64 23.16
CA GLY A 167 3.05 -3.67 23.75
C GLY A 167 4.16 -2.98 22.95
N LEU A 168 3.80 -2.22 21.90
CA LEU A 168 4.70 -1.25 21.29
C LEU A 168 4.73 0.01 22.18
N GLU A 169 5.66 0.04 23.13
CA GLU A 169 6.05 1.26 23.87
C GLU A 169 6.98 2.15 23.03
#